data_AF-A0A395UPV6-F1
#
_entry.id   AF-A0A395UPV6-F1
#
_cell.length_a   1.000
_cell.length_b   1.000
_cell.length_c   1.000
_cell.angle_alpha   90.00
_cell.angle_beta   90.00
_cell.angle_gamma   90.00
#
_symmetry.space_group_name_H-M   'P 1'
#
loop_
_entity.id
_entity.type
_entity.pdbx_description
1 polymer ?
#
loop_
_entity_poly.entity_id
_entity_poly.type
_entity_poly.pdbx_seq_one_letter_code
_entity_poly.pdbx_strand_id
1 'polypeptide(L)'
;MITLNKLAKRCLETAMRKGKINNYTSRRAFILLISVKWRELLEASKYHSKHLPGYSEQEIAAAGIIISTITYLSRIGCANIEQLIKDTIEFNDNKDE
;
A
#
# COMPACT_ATOMS: atom_id res chain seq x y z
N MET A 1 -6.15 -15.30 -11.26
CA MET A 1 -5.56 -14.06 -11.80
C MET A 1 -5.07 -13.24 -10.62
N ILE A 2 -3.76 -12.97 -10.51
CA ILE A 2 -3.18 -12.26 -9.35
C ILE A 2 -3.36 -10.75 -9.52
N THR A 3 -4.58 -10.26 -9.33
CA THR A 3 -4.96 -8.86 -9.60
C THR A 3 -4.09 -7.90 -8.79
N LEU A 4 -3.78 -8.26 -7.54
CA LEU A 4 -3.01 -7.40 -6.66
C LEU A 4 -1.55 -7.22 -7.12
N ASN A 5 -0.92 -8.25 -7.68
CA ASN A 5 0.42 -8.14 -8.28
C ASN A 5 0.45 -7.13 -9.43
N LYS A 6 -0.54 -7.19 -10.33
CA LYS A 6 -0.64 -6.26 -11.46
C LYS A 6 -0.83 -4.82 -10.97
N LEU A 7 -1.69 -4.63 -9.96
CA LEU A 7 -1.92 -3.32 -9.35
C LEU A 7 -0.65 -2.79 -8.66
N ALA A 8 0.04 -3.62 -7.86
CA ALA A 8 1.26 -3.24 -7.17
C ALA A 8 2.36 -2.78 -8.15
N LYS A 9 2.54 -3.51 -9.27
CA LYS A 9 3.47 -3.11 -10.34
C LYS A 9 3.08 -1.78 -10.96
N ARG A 10 1.80 -1.58 -11.29
CA ARG A 10 1.28 -0.31 -11.82
C ARG A 10 1.49 0.85 -10.84
N CYS A 11 1.32 0.61 -9.54
CA CYS A 11 1.57 1.61 -8.49
C CYS A 11 3.06 2.00 -8.44
N LEU A 12 3.96 1.02 -8.49
CA LEU A 12 5.41 1.24 -8.55
C LEU A 12 5.82 2.06 -9.77
N GLU A 13 5.39 1.66 -10.96
CA GLU A 13 5.64 2.37 -12.22
C GLU A 13 5.09 3.81 -12.18
N THR A 14 3.90 4.00 -11.61
CA THR A 14 3.29 5.33 -11.46
C THR A 14 4.08 6.21 -10.49
N ALA A 15 4.55 5.66 -9.38
CA ALA A 15 5.35 6.39 -8.40
C ALA A 15 6.72 6.80 -8.98
N MET A 16 7.34 5.94 -9.78
CA MET A 16 8.57 6.26 -10.52
C MET A 16 8.34 7.36 -11.57
N ARG A 17 7.29 7.23 -12.40
CA ARG A 17 6.92 8.22 -13.42
C ARG A 17 6.59 9.59 -12.82
N LYS A 18 5.99 9.63 -11.64
CA LYS A 18 5.70 10.89 -10.91
C LYS A 18 6.91 11.45 -10.15
N GLY A 19 8.09 10.84 -10.26
CA GLY A 19 9.30 11.28 -9.57
C GLY A 19 9.27 11.12 -8.05
N LYS A 20 8.29 10.39 -7.49
CA LYS A 20 8.20 10.17 -6.04
C LYS A 20 9.29 9.24 -5.52
N ILE A 21 9.76 8.34 -6.38
CA ILE A 21 10.81 7.35 -6.14
C ILE A 21 11.59 7.13 -7.44
N ASN A 22 12.75 6.51 -7.34
CA ASN A 22 13.56 6.05 -8.48
C ASN A 22 14.28 4.75 -8.13
N ASN A 23 15.11 4.24 -9.05
CA ASN A 23 15.86 2.99 -8.86
C ASN A 23 16.81 3.03 -7.65
N TYR A 24 17.24 4.22 -7.23
CA TYR A 24 18.16 4.44 -6.11
C TYR A 24 17.44 4.74 -4.78
N THR A 25 16.11 4.84 -4.77
CA THR A 25 15.35 5.05 -3.53
C THR A 25 15.59 3.88 -2.57
N SER A 26 16.13 4.19 -1.40
CA SER A 26 16.47 3.21 -0.37
C SER A 26 15.23 2.63 0.31
N ARG A 27 15.39 1.45 0.93
CA ARG A 27 14.33 0.84 1.77
C ARG A 27 13.86 1.79 2.87
N ARG A 28 14.79 2.50 3.53
CA ARG A 28 14.47 3.49 4.57
C ARG A 28 13.59 4.62 4.03
N ALA A 29 13.89 5.13 2.83
CA ALA A 29 13.07 6.17 2.20
C ALA A 29 11.65 5.66 1.91
N PHE A 30 11.50 4.41 1.46
CA PHE A 30 10.17 3.80 1.29
C PHE A 30 9.38 3.68 2.60
N ILE A 31 10.02 3.22 3.68
CA ILE A 31 9.36 3.14 4.99
C ILE A 31 8.91 4.54 5.45
N LEU A 32 9.74 5.57 5.28
CA LEU A 32 9.36 6.96 5.58
C LEU A 32 8.15 7.43 4.75
N LEU A 33 8.07 7.06 3.46
CA LEU A 33 6.90 7.36 2.63
C LEU A 33 5.63 6.68 3.14
N ILE A 34 5.73 5.44 3.65
CA ILE A 34 4.61 4.76 4.29
C ILE A 34 4.22 5.46 5.60
N SER A 35 5.20 5.89 6.41
CA SER A 35 4.95 6.68 7.63
C SER A 35 4.21 7.99 7.37
N VAL A 36 4.44 8.63 6.21
CA VAL A 36 3.64 9.81 5.80
C VAL A 36 2.15 9.43 5.68
N LYS A 37 1.83 8.25 5.12
CA LYS A 37 0.44 7.79 4.97
C LYS A 37 -0.25 7.48 6.30
N TRP A 38 0.50 7.01 7.29
CA TRP A 38 -0.02 6.88 8.65
C TRP A 38 -0.41 8.22 9.26
N ARG A 39 0.37 9.28 9.02
CA ARG A 39 0.00 10.64 9.47
C ARG A 39 -1.22 11.17 8.73
N GLU A 40 -1.30 10.97 7.42
CA GLU A 40 -2.49 11.34 6.63
C GLU A 40 -3.75 10.63 7.15
N LEU A 41 -3.65 9.36 7.57
CA LEU A 41 -4.77 8.63 8.17
C LEU A 41 -5.17 9.22 9.54
N LEU A 42 -4.21 9.61 10.38
CA LEU A 42 -4.48 10.23 11.67
C LEU A 42 -5.24 11.56 11.53
N GLU A 43 -4.95 12.31 10.47
CA GLU A 43 -5.56 13.60 10.17
C GLU A 43 -6.89 13.47 9.39
N ALA A 44 -7.19 12.30 8.85
CA ALA A 44 -8.36 12.09 7.98
C ALA A 44 -9.68 12.13 8.75
N SER A 45 -10.66 12.83 8.19
CA SER A 45 -11.99 12.93 8.78
C SER A 45 -12.89 11.75 8.38
N LYS A 46 -13.96 11.53 9.15
CA LYS A 46 -15.02 10.56 8.82
C LYS A 46 -15.93 11.04 7.68
N TYR A 47 -15.75 12.27 7.16
CA TYR A 47 -16.60 12.83 6.13
C TYR A 47 -16.26 12.24 4.76
N HIS A 48 -17.23 12.30 3.84
CA HIS A 48 -17.03 11.87 2.47
C HIS A 48 -15.94 12.70 1.79
N SER A 49 -15.09 12.02 1.04
CA SER A 49 -14.07 12.67 0.25
C SER A 49 -14.67 13.51 -0.87
N LYS A 50 -14.11 14.71 -1.05
CA LYS A 50 -14.43 15.56 -2.21
C LYS A 50 -14.05 14.91 -3.55
N HIS A 51 -13.04 14.04 -3.55
CA HIS A 51 -12.47 13.46 -4.77
C HIS A 51 -13.02 12.09 -5.11
N LEU A 52 -13.44 11.32 -4.10
CA LEU A 52 -14.11 10.04 -4.25
C LEU A 52 -15.34 10.00 -3.33
N PRO A 53 -16.46 10.64 -3.74
CA PRO A 53 -17.62 10.85 -2.87
C PRO A 53 -18.29 9.59 -2.32
N GLY A 54 -17.99 8.41 -2.88
CA GLY A 54 -18.48 7.12 -2.37
C GLY A 54 -17.69 6.57 -1.17
N TYR A 55 -16.63 7.25 -0.73
CA TYR A 55 -15.78 6.83 0.38
C TYR A 55 -15.50 8.01 1.32
N SER A 56 -15.34 7.71 2.61
CA SER A 56 -14.82 8.65 3.60
C SER A 56 -13.34 8.99 3.36
N GLU A 57 -12.89 10.14 3.87
CA GLU A 57 -11.46 10.48 3.83
C GLU A 57 -10.61 9.44 4.59
N GLN A 58 -11.13 8.88 5.68
CA GLN A 58 -10.49 7.78 6.42
C GLN A 58 -10.30 6.52 5.58
N GLU A 59 -11.33 6.06 4.85
CA GLU A 59 -11.22 4.90 3.96
C GLU A 59 -10.14 5.11 2.88
N ILE A 60 -10.10 6.31 2.29
CA ILE A 60 -9.10 6.66 1.28
C ILE A 60 -7.70 6.69 1.88
N ALA A 61 -7.54 7.27 3.07
CA ALA A 61 -6.24 7.33 3.74
C ALA A 61 -5.74 5.93 4.11
N ALA A 62 -6.62 5.06 4.63
CA ALA A 62 -6.31 3.66 4.92
C ALA A 62 -5.92 2.89 3.64
N ALA A 63 -6.68 3.07 2.54
CA ALA A 63 -6.32 2.51 1.24
C ALA A 63 -4.95 3.02 0.75
N GLY A 64 -4.61 4.29 1.04
CA GLY A 64 -3.30 4.88 0.74
C GLY A 64 -2.12 4.16 1.42
N ILE A 65 -2.32 3.67 2.64
CA ILE A 65 -1.34 2.84 3.35
C ILE A 65 -1.18 1.50 2.63
N ILE A 66 -2.29 0.81 2.33
CA ILE A 66 -2.26 -0.48 1.62
C ILE A 66 -1.53 -0.34 0.28
N ILE A 67 -1.87 0.69 -0.51
CA ILE A 67 -1.22 0.98 -1.79
C ILE A 67 0.28 1.20 -1.62
N SER A 68 0.70 1.95 -0.59
CA SER A 68 2.12 2.22 -0.34
C SER A 68 2.87 0.95 0.08
N THR A 69 2.24 0.08 0.86
CA THR A 69 2.81 -1.20 1.30
C THR A 69 2.94 -2.20 0.15
N ILE A 70 1.91 -2.39 -0.69
CA ILE A 70 2.02 -3.28 -1.86
C ILE A 70 3.01 -2.75 -2.89
N THR A 71 3.15 -1.42 -3.02
CA THR A 71 4.18 -0.80 -3.85
C THR A 71 5.58 -1.15 -3.34
N TYR A 72 5.78 -1.15 -2.02
CA TYR A 72 7.03 -1.58 -1.40
C TYR A 72 7.30 -3.08 -1.60
N LEU A 73 6.29 -3.95 -1.47
CA LEU A 73 6.42 -5.38 -1.77
C LEU A 73 6.86 -5.60 -3.22
N SER A 74 6.28 -4.86 -4.17
CA SER A 74 6.71 -4.89 -5.57
C SER A 74 8.17 -4.40 -5.73
N ARG A 75 8.56 -3.33 -5.03
CA ARG A 75 9.94 -2.78 -5.08
C ARG A 75 11.00 -3.78 -4.62
N ILE A 76 10.68 -4.62 -3.63
CA ILE A 76 11.60 -5.64 -3.10
C ILE A 76 11.52 -6.99 -3.86
N GLY A 77 10.72 -7.05 -4.94
CA GLY A 77 10.64 -8.23 -5.79
C GLY A 77 9.74 -9.34 -5.27
N CYS A 78 8.75 -9.03 -4.43
CA CYS A 78 7.74 -10.03 -4.03
C CYS A 78 6.99 -10.55 -5.26
N ALA A 79 7.14 -11.84 -5.57
CA ALA A 79 6.60 -12.45 -6.78
C ALA A 79 5.07 -12.69 -6.71
N ASN A 80 4.54 -12.99 -5.54
CA ASN A 80 3.12 -13.28 -5.34
C ASN A 80 2.57 -12.61 -4.08
N ILE A 81 2.27 -11.30 -4.20
CA ILE A 81 1.75 -10.48 -3.10
C ILE A 81 0.40 -10.99 -2.60
N GLU A 82 -0.47 -11.42 -3.50
CA GLU A 82 -1.80 -11.90 -3.10
C GLU A 82 -1.71 -13.21 -2.31
N GLN A 83 -0.88 -14.15 -2.77
CA GLN A 83 -0.66 -15.39 -2.03
C GLN A 83 0.05 -15.13 -0.71
N LEU A 84 1.06 -14.27 -0.68
CA LEU A 84 1.74 -13.89 0.57
C LEU A 84 0.76 -13.36 1.61
N ILE A 85 -0.20 -12.52 1.22
CA ILE A 85 -1.23 -12.02 2.14
C ILE A 85 -2.13 -13.15 2.62
N LYS A 86 -2.59 -14.05 1.74
CA LYS A 86 -3.41 -15.22 2.12
C LYS A 86 -2.67 -16.13 3.10
N ASP A 87 -1.43 -16.49 2.79
CA ASP A 87 -0.58 -17.35 3.62
C ASP A 87 -0.32 -16.71 4.99
N THR A 88 -0.13 -15.38 5.03
CA THR A 88 0.08 -14.64 6.29
C THR A 88 -1.18 -14.61 7.16
N ILE A 89 -2.37 -14.50 6.54
CA ILE A 89 -3.65 -14.57 7.26
C ILE A 89 -3.84 -15.98 7.84
N GLU A 90 -3.70 -17.02 7.01
CA GLU A 90 -3.81 -18.42 7.44
C GLU A 90 -2.81 -18.76 8.55
N PHE A 91 -1.57 -18.29 8.43
CA PHE A 91 -0.57 -18.46 9.49
C PHE A 91 -1.00 -17.80 10.81
N ASN A 92 -1.58 -16.60 10.77
CA ASN A 92 -2.02 -15.91 11.99
C ASN A 92 -3.25 -16.55 12.61
N ASP A 93 -4.22 -16.99 11.81
CA ASP A 93 -5.43 -17.68 12.29
C ASP A 93 -5.07 -18.98 13.02
N ASN A 94 -4.05 -19.69 12.56
CA ASN A 94 -3.56 -20.94 13.16
C ASN A 94 -2.55 -20.73 14.31
N LYS A 95 -2.15 -19.49 14.61
CA LYS A 95 -1.12 -19.21 15.63
C LYS A 95 -1.68 -19.09 17.06
N ASP A 96 -3.01 -18.95 17.15
CA ASP A 96 -3.76 -18.86 18.40
C ASP A 96 -4.36 -20.22 18.85
N GLU A 97 -4.01 -21.33 18.16
CA GLU A 97 -4.18 -22.74 18.60
C GLU A 97 -2.86 -23.29 19.17
#